data_AF-A0A350BE14-F1
#
_entry.id   AF-A0A350BE14-F1
#
_cell.length_a   1.000
_cell.length_b   1.000
_cell.length_c   1.000
_cell.angle_alpha   90.00
_cell.angle_beta   90.00
_cell.angle_gamma   90.00
#
_symmetry.space_group_name_H-M   'P 1'
#
loop_
_entity.id
_entity.type
_entity.pdbx_description
1 polymer ?
#
loop_
_entity_poly.entity_id
_entity_poly.type
_entity_poly.pdbx_seq_one_letter_code
_entity_poly.pdbx_strand_id
1 'polypeptide(L)' 'KNLSEEQLLAIRTQVAKFKVEGDLRREVALNIKRLQEIGCYRGVRHRKGLPVRGQRTRTNARTRKGPRKTIANKKMATQG' A
#
# COMPACT_ATOMS: atom_id res chain seq x y z
N LYS A 1 -19.19 -28.91 12.09
CA LYS A 1 -19.30 -27.70 11.24
C LYS A 1 -18.33 -27.85 10.08
N ASN A 2 -18.75 -28.48 8.98
CA ASN A 2 -17.94 -28.64 7.78
C ASN A 2 -18.86 -28.40 6.56
N LEU A 3 -18.33 -27.72 5.55
CA LEU A 3 -19.00 -27.56 4.25
C LEU A 3 -18.98 -28.89 3.50
N SER A 4 -20.02 -29.20 2.74
CA SER A 4 -19.98 -30.33 1.80
C SER A 4 -19.06 -30.03 0.61
N GLU A 5 -18.61 -31.07 -0.09
CA GLU A 5 -17.74 -30.91 -1.27
C GLU A 5 -18.40 -30.07 -2.37
N GLU A 6 -19.71 -30.25 -2.58
CA GLU A 6 -20.51 -29.46 -3.51
C GLU A 6 -20.51 -27.97 -3.16
N GLN A 7 -20.64 -27.64 -1.86
CA GLN A 7 -20.59 -26.26 -1.39
C GLN A 7 -19.20 -25.65 -1.59
N LEU A 8 -18.13 -26.42 -1.36
CA LEU A 8 -16.77 -25.97 -1.65
C LEU A 8 -16.55 -25.69 -3.14
N LEU A 9 -17.09 -26.53 -4.02
CA LEU A 9 -17.02 -26.33 -5.47
C LEU A 9 -17.82 -25.09 -5.90
N ALA A 10 -19.02 -24.90 -5.36
CA ALA A 10 -19.85 -23.72 -5.62
C ALA A 10 -19.14 -22.42 -5.19
N ILE A 11 -18.46 -22.43 -4.02
CA ILE A 11 -17.68 -21.27 -3.56
C ILE A 11 -16.49 -21.01 -4.50
N ARG A 12 -15.72 -22.05 -4.86
CA ARG A 12 -14.55 -21.89 -5.76
C ARG A 12 -14.94 -21.33 -7.12
N THR A 13 -16.01 -21.88 -7.73
CA THR A 13 -16.51 -21.40 -9.03
C THR A 13 -17.00 -19.96 -8.95
N GLN A 14 -17.62 -19.56 -7.85
CA GLN A 14 -18.04 -18.18 -7.65
C GLN A 14 -16.86 -17.23 -7.44
N VAL A 15 -15.86 -17.62 -6.64
CA VAL A 15 -14.65 -16.81 -6.39
C VAL A 15 -13.83 -16.62 -7.66
N ALA A 16 -13.75 -17.62 -8.53
CA ALA A 16 -13.00 -17.56 -9.78
C ALA A 16 -13.51 -16.47 -10.76
N LYS A 17 -14.76 -16.01 -10.62
CA LYS A 17 -15.31 -14.90 -11.43
C LYS A 17 -14.72 -13.54 -11.05
N PHE A 18 -14.06 -13.44 -9.90
CA PHE A 18 -13.52 -12.19 -9.38
C PHE A 18 -12.00 -12.20 -9.40
N LYS A 19 -11.41 -11.04 -9.69
CA LYS A 19 -9.98 -10.83 -9.49
C LYS A 19 -9.70 -10.70 -8.00
N VAL A 20 -9.11 -11.74 -7.43
CA VAL A 20 -8.78 -11.79 -5.99
C VAL A 20 -7.29 -11.98 -5.78
N GLU A 21 -6.85 -11.65 -4.56
CA GLU A 21 -5.50 -11.91 -4.06
C GLU A 21 -4.36 -11.59 -5.04
N GLY A 22 -3.74 -12.61 -5.63
CA GLY A 22 -2.54 -12.49 -6.44
C GLY A 22 -2.73 -11.60 -7.66
N ASP A 23 -3.80 -11.82 -8.43
CA ASP A 23 -4.02 -11.09 -9.68
C ASP A 23 -4.41 -9.64 -9.41
N LEU A 24 -5.24 -9.40 -8.39
CA LEU A 24 -5.56 -8.03 -7.98
C LEU A 24 -4.32 -7.29 -7.45
N ARG A 25 -3.47 -7.94 -6.65
CA ARG A 25 -2.21 -7.35 -6.16
C ARG A 25 -1.26 -7.01 -7.31
N ARG A 26 -1.12 -7.89 -8.30
CA ARG A 26 -0.30 -7.63 -9.51
C ARG A 26 -0.84 -6.46 -10.31
N GLU A 27 -2.14 -6.41 -10.57
CA GLU A 27 -2.78 -5.31 -11.30
C GLU A 27 -2.57 -3.97 -10.58
N VAL A 28 -2.77 -3.91 -9.27
CA VAL A 28 -2.53 -2.70 -8.47
C VAL A 28 -1.05 -2.29 -8.52
N ALA A 29 -0.12 -3.24 -8.42
CA ALA A 29 1.31 -2.95 -8.52
C ALA A 29 1.69 -2.37 -9.89
N LEU A 30 1.18 -2.95 -10.98
CA LEU A 30 1.38 -2.44 -12.34
C LEU A 30 0.81 -1.04 -12.52
N ASN A 31 -0.39 -0.78 -11.99
CA ASN A 31 -1.00 0.55 -12.01
C ASN A 31 -0.13 1.59 -11.27
N ILE A 32 0.43 1.24 -10.11
CA ILE A 32 1.35 2.13 -9.37
C ILE A 32 2.64 2.35 -10.15
N LYS A 33 3.20 1.30 -10.76
CA LYS A 33 4.42 1.39 -11.58
C LYS A 33 4.21 2.33 -12.77
N ARG A 34 3.09 2.18 -13.48
CA ARG A 34 2.68 3.08 -14.57
C ARG A 34 2.65 4.55 -14.12
N LEU A 35 2.05 4.84 -12.96
CA LEU A 35 2.03 6.21 -12.42
C LEU A 35 3.44 6.74 -12.11
N GLN A 36 4.34 5.88 -11.62
CA GLN A 36 5.73 6.25 -11.34
C GLN A 36 6.53 6.50 -12.61
N GLU A 37 6.32 5.70 -13.67
CA GLU A 37 6.97 5.84 -14.98
C GLU A 37 6.54 7.12 -15.70
N ILE A 38 5.23 7.42 -15.68
CA ILE A 38 4.68 8.68 -16.23
C ILE A 38 5.27 9.92 -15.51
N GLY A 39 5.71 9.78 -14.27
CA GLY A 39 6.27 10.89 -13.50
C GLY A 39 5.23 11.89 -12.95
N CYS A 40 3.94 11.54 -12.98
CA CYS A 40 2.89 12.40 -12.43
C CYS A 40 3.06 12.59 -10.91
N TYR A 41 2.41 13.62 -10.35
CA TYR A 41 2.51 13.93 -8.91
C TYR A 41 2.24 12.71 -8.02
N ARG A 42 1.18 11.94 -8.30
CA ARG A 42 0.87 10.71 -7.57
C ARG A 42 2.01 9.69 -7.65
N GLY A 43 2.62 9.49 -8.82
CA GLY A 43 3.76 8.61 -9.01
C GLY A 43 4.97 9.01 -8.17
N VAL A 44 5.34 10.28 -8.20
CA VAL A 44 6.44 10.83 -7.38
C VAL A 44 6.17 10.62 -5.89
N ARG A 45 4.92 10.79 -5.45
CA ARG A 45 4.51 10.57 -4.05
C ARG A 45 4.54 9.09 -3.68
N HIS A 46 4.12 8.19 -4.57
CA HIS A 46 4.25 6.74 -4.39
C HIS A 46 5.72 6.33 -4.23
N ARG A 47 6.63 6.87 -5.07
CA ARG A 47 8.08 6.62 -5.01
C ARG A 47 8.70 7.13 -3.70
N LYS A 48 8.32 8.32 -3.25
CA LYS A 48 8.83 8.95 -2.01
C LYS A 48 8.20 8.40 -0.71
N GLY A 49 7.29 7.43 -0.79
CA GLY A 49 6.59 6.91 0.40
C GLY A 49 5.71 7.96 1.09
N LEU A 50 5.08 8.86 0.33
CA LEU A 50 4.23 9.92 0.86
C LEU A 50 2.75 9.66 0.54
N PRO A 51 1.83 10.20 1.35
CA PRO A 51 0.40 10.23 1.02
C PRO A 51 0.14 10.83 -0.36
N VAL A 52 -0.77 10.21 -1.12
CA VAL A 52 -0.99 10.49 -2.55
C VAL A 52 -2.25 11.30 -2.84
N ARG A 53 -3.20 11.37 -1.89
CA ARG A 53 -4.52 12.02 -2.04
C ARG A 53 -4.55 13.47 -1.49
N GLY A 54 -3.46 14.23 -1.68
CA GLY A 54 -3.40 15.64 -1.23
C GLY A 54 -3.29 15.85 0.29
N GLN A 55 -3.09 14.80 1.07
CA GLN A 55 -2.99 14.89 2.52
C GLN A 55 -1.72 15.62 2.98
N ARG A 56 -1.80 16.30 4.13
CA ARG A 56 -0.66 16.96 4.79
C ARG A 56 0.39 15.95 5.22
N THR A 57 1.67 16.28 5.06
CA THR A 57 2.79 15.36 5.36
C THR A 57 3.66 15.77 6.54
N ARG A 58 3.41 16.92 7.16
CA ARG A 58 4.24 17.46 8.24
C ARG A 58 4.05 16.70 9.56
N THR A 59 2.80 16.55 10.00
CA THR A 59 2.44 15.98 11.31
C THR A 59 2.04 14.51 11.20
N ASN A 60 0.84 14.22 10.65
CA ASN A 60 0.21 12.90 10.71
C ASN A 60 0.22 12.20 9.34
N ALA A 61 1.30 11.49 9.03
CA ALA A 61 1.45 10.75 7.76
C ALA A 61 2.21 9.42 7.92
N ARG A 62 2.20 8.84 9.12
CA ARG A 62 3.09 7.72 9.49
C ARG A 62 2.72 6.39 8.85
N THR A 63 1.44 6.12 8.64
CA THR A 63 0.98 4.92 7.93
C THR A 63 1.63 4.77 6.55
N ARG A 64 1.86 5.89 5.84
CA ARG A 64 2.50 5.86 4.52
C ARG A 64 4.02 6.04 4.56
N LYS A 65 4.53 6.91 5.44
CA LYS A 65 5.97 7.20 5.60
C LYS A 65 6.76 6.10 6.30
N GLY A 66 6.08 5.22 7.04
CA GLY A 66 6.70 4.28 7.96
C GLY A 66 7.16 4.92 9.28
N PRO A 67 7.77 4.11 10.15
CA PRO A 67 8.30 4.56 11.44
C PRO A 67 9.35 5.66 11.28
N ARG A 68 9.58 6.45 12.33
CA ARG A 68 10.63 7.47 12.33
C ARG A 68 11.98 6.77 12.22
N LYS A 69 12.67 6.95 11.10
CA LYS A 69 14.09 6.61 10.99
C LYS A 69 14.83 7.53 11.96
N THR A 70 15.36 6.96 13.04
CA THR A 70 16.33 7.64 13.89
C THR A 70 17.59 7.83 13.06
N ILE A 71 18.07 9.07 12.95
CA ILE A 71 19.41 9.31 12.41
C ILE A 71 20.34 8.99 13.57
N ALA A 72 21.03 7.85 13.51
CA ALA A 72 22.15 7.61 14.42
C ALA A 72 23.09 8.82 14.29
N ASN A 73 23.38 9.48 15.42
CA ASN A 73 24.19 10.70 15.58
C ASN A 73 23.51 12.07 15.59
N LYS A 74 22.17 12.19 15.66
CA LYS A 74 21.58 13.48 16.05
C LYS A 74 21.54 13.59 17.58
N LYS A 75 22.57 14.21 18.18
CA LYS A 75 22.54 14.65 19.59
C LYS A 75 21.21 15.36 19.81
N MET A 76 20.38 14.84 20.73
CA MET A 76 19.17 15.53 21.15
C MET A 76 19.65 16.80 21.85
N ALA A 77 19.32 17.97 21.30
CA ALA A 77 19.53 19.21 22.02
C ALA A 77 18.68 19.12 23.30
N THR A 78 19.35 19.12 24.45
CA THR A 78 18.73 19.27 25.76
C THR A 78 17.95 20.59 25.72
N GLN A 79 16.63 20.53 25.88
CA GLN A 79 15.87 21.74 26.15
C GLN A 79 16.13 22.13 27.60
N GLY A 80 16.67 23.33 27.79
CA GLY A 80 16.66 24.00 29.09
C GLY A 80 15.27 24.54 29.42
#